data_AF-A0A7D7ZL74-F1
#
_entry.id   AF-A0A7D7ZL74-F1
#
_cell.length_a   1.000
_cell.length_b   1.000
_cell.length_c   1.000
_cell.angle_alpha   90.00
_cell.angle_beta   90.00
_cell.angle_gamma   90.00
#
_symmetry.space_group_name_H-M   'P 1'
#
loop_
_entity.id
_entity.type
_entity.pdbx_description
1 polymer ?
#
loop_
_entity_poly.entity_id
_entity_poly.type
_entity_poly.pdbx_seq_one_letter_code
_entity_poly.pdbx_strand_id
1 'polypeptide(L)'
;MTKEQAIEILKESFSRPCSTPDFNAEDREVFLNNKKAELLSLVTEPFIAQANTNEWTRKWGVLPEETYQMYVIAGNEEHWLLYDSNTKNFSQARGNPKKILILIGHASDDALAEWNG
;
A
#
# COMPACT_ATOMS: atom_id res chain seq x y z
N MET A 1 5.71 2.84 14.76
CA MET A 1 6.58 2.73 13.56
C MET A 1 7.07 4.12 13.23
N THR A 2 8.36 4.30 12.94
CA THR A 2 8.92 5.58 12.47
C THR A 2 8.96 5.64 10.95
N LYS A 3 9.18 6.84 10.38
CA LYS A 3 9.37 7.02 8.94
C LYS A 3 10.52 6.16 8.38
N GLU A 4 11.64 6.05 9.09
CA GLU A 4 12.79 5.23 8.66
C GLU A 4 12.41 3.75 8.61
N GLN A 5 11.66 3.26 9.60
CA GLN A 5 11.17 1.89 9.60
C GLN A 5 10.23 1.60 8.43
N ALA A 6 9.34 2.54 8.09
CA ALA A 6 8.48 2.43 6.92
C ALA A 6 9.29 2.38 5.61
N ILE A 7 10.32 3.21 5.49
CA ILE A 7 11.23 3.19 4.32
C ILE A 7 11.92 1.83 4.20
N GLU A 8 12.42 1.27 5.29
CA GLU A 8 13.09 -0.03 5.24
C GLU A 8 12.12 -1.17 4.89
N ILE A 9 10.88 -1.13 5.39
CA ILE A 9 9.82 -2.07 5.00
C ILE A 9 9.53 -2.00 3.49
N LEU A 10 9.47 -0.79 2.92
CA LEU A 10 9.28 -0.61 1.48
C LEU A 10 10.47 -1.13 0.68
N LYS A 11 11.70 -0.82 1.10
CA LYS A 11 12.91 -1.33 0.45
C LYS A 11 12.99 -2.86 0.50
N GLU A 12 12.59 -3.47 1.60
CA GLU A 12 12.51 -4.92 1.71
C GLU A 12 11.53 -5.50 0.69
N SER A 13 10.33 -4.92 0.57
CA SER A 13 9.35 -5.31 -0.45
C SER A 13 9.93 -5.15 -1.86
N PHE A 14 10.63 -4.05 -2.14
CA PHE A 14 11.24 -3.78 -3.45
C PHE A 14 12.37 -4.73 -3.86
N SER A 15 12.91 -5.50 -2.92
CA SER A 15 13.92 -6.53 -3.18
C SER A 15 13.32 -7.84 -3.70
N ARG A 16 12.00 -8.00 -3.61
CA ARG A 16 11.25 -9.17 -4.08
C ARG A 16 10.75 -8.95 -5.51
N PRO A 17 10.39 -10.03 -6.23
CA PRO A 17 9.72 -9.90 -7.52
C PRO A 17 8.46 -9.03 -7.41
N CYS A 18 8.28 -8.14 -8.38
CA CYS A 18 7.20 -7.17 -8.39
C CYS A 18 6.21 -7.48 -9.51
N SER A 19 4.93 -7.52 -9.13
CA SER A 19 3.77 -7.84 -9.95
C SER A 19 3.12 -6.61 -10.60
N THR A 20 3.60 -5.39 -10.31
CA THR A 20 3.12 -4.16 -10.96
C THR A 20 3.16 -4.32 -12.49
N PRO A 21 2.05 -4.02 -13.20
CA PRO A 21 2.05 -3.98 -14.65
C PRO A 21 2.96 -2.85 -15.15
N ASP A 22 3.73 -3.10 -16.19
CA ASP A 22 4.65 -2.12 -16.77
C ASP A 22 3.98 -1.20 -17.80
N PHE A 23 2.66 -1.34 -18.03
CA PHE A 23 1.87 -0.52 -18.94
C PHE A 23 2.50 -0.34 -20.34
N ASN A 24 3.17 -1.37 -20.86
CA ASN A 24 3.93 -1.35 -22.11
C ASN A 24 5.16 -0.42 -22.10
N ALA A 25 5.78 -0.20 -20.94
CA ALA A 25 7.06 0.49 -20.86
C ALA A 25 8.12 -0.22 -21.72
N GLU A 26 8.94 0.55 -22.42
CA GLU A 26 10.04 0.03 -23.23
C GLU A 26 11.09 -0.70 -22.37
N ASP A 27 11.28 -0.25 -21.14
CA ASP A 27 12.16 -0.85 -20.14
C ASP A 27 11.42 -1.00 -18.80
N ARG A 28 11.13 -2.25 -18.46
CA ARG A 28 10.43 -2.63 -17.22
C ARG A 28 11.23 -2.23 -15.97
N GLU A 29 12.55 -2.37 -15.97
CA GLU A 29 13.36 -2.08 -14.79
C GLU A 29 13.42 -0.57 -14.52
N VAL A 30 13.61 0.23 -15.57
CA VAL A 30 13.57 1.69 -15.46
C VAL A 30 12.20 2.16 -14.97
N PHE A 31 11.11 1.59 -15.50
CA PHE A 31 9.75 1.89 -15.04
C PHE A 31 9.58 1.57 -13.54
N LEU A 32 9.95 0.37 -13.11
CA LEU A 32 9.82 -0.04 -11.71
C LEU A 32 10.69 0.83 -10.80
N ASN A 33 11.91 1.18 -11.20
CA ASN A 33 12.78 2.06 -10.42
C ASN A 33 12.20 3.46 -10.25
N ASN A 34 11.59 4.03 -11.29
CA ASN A 34 10.89 5.31 -11.21
C ASN A 34 9.70 5.23 -10.24
N LYS A 35 8.91 4.17 -10.31
CA LYS A 35 7.77 3.96 -9.40
C LYS A 35 8.20 3.73 -7.95
N LYS A 36 9.30 3.02 -7.70
CA LYS A 36 9.88 2.88 -6.37
C LYS A 36 10.32 4.24 -5.81
N ALA A 37 10.99 5.06 -6.62
CA ALA A 37 11.43 6.39 -6.21
C ALA A 37 10.24 7.32 -5.91
N GLU A 38 9.20 7.28 -6.76
CA GLU A 38 7.94 8.00 -6.55
C GLU A 38 7.31 7.61 -5.20
N LEU A 39 7.12 6.32 -4.94
CA LEU A 39 6.53 5.84 -3.69
C LEU A 39 7.36 6.23 -2.46
N LEU A 40 8.69 6.14 -2.53
CA LEU A 40 9.57 6.57 -1.44
C LEU A 40 9.45 8.07 -1.14
N SER A 41 9.22 8.91 -2.15
CA SER A 41 9.01 10.34 -1.97
C SER A 41 7.71 10.68 -1.24
N LEU A 42 6.73 9.76 -1.28
CA LEU A 42 5.42 9.90 -0.66
C LEU A 42 5.34 9.29 0.75
N VAL A 43 6.45 8.78 1.29
CA VAL A 43 6.46 8.23 2.66
C VAL A 43 6.19 9.33 3.67
N THR A 44 5.18 9.12 4.50
CA THR A 44 4.76 10.04 5.57
C THR A 44 5.33 9.60 6.92
N GLU A 45 5.15 10.40 7.96
CA GLU A 45 5.32 9.88 9.33
C GLU A 45 4.22 8.85 9.59
N PRO A 46 4.54 7.59 9.92
CA PRO A 46 3.51 6.57 10.04
C PRO A 46 2.59 6.78 11.23
N PHE A 47 1.30 6.53 11.02
CA PHE A 47 0.30 6.52 12.08
C PHE A 47 -0.70 5.41 11.85
N ILE A 48 -1.35 4.97 12.93
CA ILE A 48 -2.37 3.93 12.85
C ILE A 48 -3.68 4.59 12.40
N ALA A 49 -4.31 4.01 11.40
CA ALA A 49 -5.64 4.38 10.95
C ALA A 49 -6.57 3.16 10.90
N GLN A 50 -7.85 3.42 11.11
CA GLN A 50 -8.89 2.45 10.85
C GLN A 50 -9.24 2.47 9.35
N ALA A 51 -9.06 1.33 8.70
CA ALA A 51 -9.41 1.13 7.30
C ALA A 51 -10.62 0.20 7.20
N ASN A 52 -11.65 0.62 6.46
CA ASN A 52 -12.91 -0.10 6.35
C ASN A 52 -12.94 -0.86 5.02
N THR A 53 -13.53 -2.05 5.02
CA THR A 53 -13.82 -2.80 3.80
C THR A 53 -15.22 -2.47 3.28
N ASN A 54 -15.44 -2.63 1.98
CA ASN A 54 -16.79 -2.66 1.43
C ASN A 54 -17.33 -4.11 1.37
N GLU A 55 -18.62 -4.28 1.08
CA GLU A 55 -19.26 -5.61 1.02
C GLU A 55 -18.60 -6.53 -0.01
N TRP A 56 -18.20 -6.00 -1.16
CA TRP A 56 -17.56 -6.77 -2.22
C TRP A 56 -16.22 -7.35 -1.75
N THR A 57 -15.38 -6.52 -1.12
CA THR A 57 -14.08 -6.92 -0.57
C THR A 57 -14.22 -7.99 0.51
N ARG A 58 -15.23 -7.89 1.38
CA ARG A 58 -15.49 -8.93 2.40
C ARG A 58 -15.95 -10.25 1.79
N LYS A 59 -16.73 -10.19 0.72
CA LYS A 59 -17.32 -11.38 0.09
C LYS A 59 -16.35 -12.12 -0.83
N TRP A 60 -15.45 -11.40 -1.49
CA TRP A 60 -14.62 -11.93 -2.57
C TRP A 60 -13.11 -11.67 -2.41
N GLY A 61 -12.71 -10.82 -1.47
CA GLY A 61 -11.31 -10.47 -1.22
C GLY A 61 -10.69 -11.26 -0.06
N VAL A 62 -9.46 -10.88 0.27
CA VAL A 62 -8.65 -11.48 1.36
C VAL A 62 -8.85 -10.80 2.72
N LEU A 63 -9.79 -9.85 2.80
CA LEU A 63 -10.05 -9.00 3.97
C LEU A 63 -11.51 -9.20 4.44
N PRO A 64 -11.80 -10.28 5.20
CA PRO A 64 -13.17 -10.64 5.59
C PRO A 64 -13.82 -9.71 6.62
N GLU A 65 -13.02 -8.99 7.41
CA GLU A 65 -13.52 -8.14 8.48
C GLU A 65 -14.02 -6.79 7.97
N GLU A 66 -14.93 -6.16 8.70
CA GLU A 66 -15.44 -4.82 8.36
C GLU A 66 -14.36 -3.75 8.49
N THR A 67 -13.46 -3.89 9.46
CA THR A 67 -12.47 -2.88 9.80
C THR A 67 -11.12 -3.50 10.17
N TYR A 68 -10.04 -2.82 9.80
CA TYR A 68 -8.68 -3.18 10.14
C TYR A 68 -7.95 -1.97 10.73
N GLN A 69 -7.04 -2.22 11.67
CA GLN A 69 -6.08 -1.22 12.16
C GLN A 69 -4.76 -1.44 11.43
N MET A 70 -4.34 -0.47 10.62
CA MET A 70 -3.14 -0.56 9.80
C MET A 70 -2.32 0.72 9.93
N TYR A 71 -1.02 0.62 9.65
CA TYR A 71 -0.16 1.80 9.54
C TYR A 71 -0.37 2.45 8.18
N VAL A 72 -0.70 3.74 8.15
CA VAL A 72 -0.54 4.58 6.96
C VAL A 72 0.94 4.88 6.83
N ILE A 73 1.59 4.43 5.75
CA ILE A 73 3.06 4.56 5.60
C ILE A 73 3.47 5.46 4.44
N ALA A 74 2.64 5.57 3.40
CA ALA A 74 2.86 6.48 2.29
C ALA A 74 1.50 6.94 1.73
N GLY A 75 1.47 8.07 1.05
CA GLY A 75 0.27 8.50 0.35
C GLY A 75 0.28 9.95 -0.06
N ASN A 76 -0.79 10.33 -0.75
CA ASN A 76 -1.12 11.68 -1.15
C ASN A 76 -2.58 11.99 -0.73
N GLU A 77 -3.15 13.09 -1.19
CA GLU A 77 -4.50 13.52 -0.77
C GLU A 77 -5.62 12.53 -1.15
N GLU A 78 -5.39 11.66 -2.15
CA GLU A 78 -6.40 10.76 -2.69
C GLU A 78 -6.14 9.28 -2.32
N HIS A 79 -4.88 8.85 -2.35
CA HIS A 79 -4.47 7.46 -2.22
C HIS A 79 -3.47 7.27 -1.08
N TRP A 80 -3.66 6.19 -0.32
CA TRP A 80 -2.85 5.85 0.82
C TRP A 80 -2.40 4.40 0.71
N LEU A 81 -1.12 4.16 0.98
CA LEU A 81 -0.55 2.84 1.17
C LEU A 81 -0.56 2.50 2.66
N LEU A 82 -1.25 1.41 2.97
CA LEU A 82 -1.37 0.88 4.32
C LEU A 82 -0.47 -0.33 4.48
N TYR A 83 -0.02 -0.57 5.71
CA TYR A 83 0.77 -1.74 6.08
C TYR A 83 0.21 -2.39 7.34
N ASP A 84 -0.07 -3.69 7.26
CA ASP A 84 -0.45 -4.51 8.40
C ASP A 84 0.79 -5.20 8.97
N SER A 85 1.17 -4.81 10.19
CA SER A 85 2.34 -5.36 10.86
C SER A 85 2.23 -6.84 11.24
N ASN A 86 1.01 -7.38 11.31
CA ASN A 86 0.77 -8.78 11.67
C ASN A 86 0.96 -9.69 10.47
N THR A 87 0.36 -9.33 9.33
CA THR A 87 0.41 -10.13 8.09
C THR A 87 1.59 -9.78 7.19
N LYS A 88 2.24 -8.63 7.43
CA LYS A 88 3.30 -8.06 6.57
C LYS A 88 2.82 -7.67 5.18
N ASN A 89 1.51 -7.55 4.99
CA ASN A 89 0.91 -7.13 3.74
C ASN A 89 0.70 -5.63 3.68
N PHE A 90 0.72 -5.13 2.45
CA PHE A 90 0.32 -3.80 2.06
C PHE A 90 -1.10 -3.83 1.54
N SER A 91 -1.79 -2.69 1.60
CA SER A 91 -3.09 -2.51 0.97
C SER A 91 -3.25 -1.07 0.52
N GLN A 92 -3.92 -0.87 -0.61
CA GLN A 92 -4.31 0.47 -1.03
C GLN A 92 -5.60 0.91 -0.35
N ALA A 93 -5.68 2.19 0.01
CA ALA A 93 -6.90 2.79 0.49
C ALA A 93 -7.13 4.19 -0.11
N ARG A 94 -8.39 4.62 -0.13
CA ARG A 94 -8.78 5.98 -0.49
C ARG A 94 -9.55 6.66 0.63
N GLY A 95 -9.53 7.99 0.61
CA GLY A 95 -10.28 8.83 1.54
C GLY A 95 -9.39 9.60 2.50
N ASN A 96 -9.93 9.95 3.66
CA ASN A 96 -9.22 10.76 4.65
C ASN A 96 -8.69 9.84 5.76
N PRO A 97 -7.36 9.76 5.94
CA PRO A 97 -6.75 8.83 6.89
C PRO A 97 -6.99 9.19 8.36
N LYS A 98 -7.47 10.41 8.64
CA LYS A 98 -7.90 10.87 9.97
C LYS A 98 -9.40 10.72 10.20
N LYS A 99 -10.16 10.24 9.23
CA LYS A 99 -11.62 10.03 9.34
C LYS A 99 -12.00 8.64 8.87
N ILE A 100 -12.08 8.45 7.56
CA ILE A 100 -12.55 7.22 6.92
C ILE A 100 -11.61 6.91 5.78
N LEU A 101 -10.94 5.76 5.90
CA LEU A 101 -10.26 5.09 4.79
C LEU A 101 -11.09 3.89 4.34
N ILE A 102 -11.13 3.70 3.03
CA ILE A 102 -11.78 2.56 2.40
C ILE A 102 -10.70 1.76 1.69
N LEU A 103 -10.55 0.48 2.07
CA LEU A 103 -9.63 -0.46 1.44
C LEU A 103 -10.08 -0.79 0.02
N ILE A 104 -9.11 -0.88 -0.88
CA ILE A 104 -9.33 -1.24 -2.28
C ILE A 104 -8.86 -2.67 -2.49
N GLY A 105 -9.77 -3.61 -2.23
CA GLY A 105 -9.84 -4.98 -2.82
C GLY A 105 -8.72 -5.98 -2.56
N HIS A 106 -7.46 -5.56 -2.49
CA HIS A 106 -6.29 -6.44 -2.52
C HIS A 106 -5.36 -6.13 -1.35
N ALA A 107 -4.60 -7.16 -1.00
CA ALA A 107 -3.52 -7.05 -0.05
C ALA A 107 -2.45 -8.09 -0.38
N SER A 108 -1.19 -7.67 -0.43
CA SER A 108 -0.05 -8.53 -0.76
C SER A 108 1.22 -7.97 -0.13
N ASP A 109 2.32 -8.72 -0.17
CA ASP A 109 3.63 -8.28 0.31
C ASP A 109 4.40 -7.40 -0.73
N ASP A 110 3.77 -7.09 -1.86
CA ASP A 110 4.29 -6.24 -2.93
C ASP A 110 3.73 -4.82 -2.83
N ALA A 111 4.44 -3.96 -2.10
CA ALA A 111 4.05 -2.57 -1.86
C ALA A 111 3.83 -1.78 -3.15
N LEU A 112 4.60 -2.08 -4.20
CA LEU A 112 4.53 -1.34 -5.45
C LEU A 112 3.32 -1.74 -6.28
N ALA A 113 2.96 -3.02 -6.28
CA ALA A 113 1.71 -3.48 -6.89
C ALA A 113 0.50 -2.86 -6.22
N GLU A 114 0.42 -2.92 -4.89
CA GLU A 114 -0.69 -2.31 -4.14
C GLU A 114 -0.76 -0.79 -4.35
N TRP A 115 0.39 -0.11 -4.42
CA TRP A 115 0.39 1.34 -4.69
C TRP A 115 -0.16 1.69 -6.07
N ASN A 116 0.19 0.91 -7.10
CA ASN A 116 -0.17 1.24 -8.49
C ASN A 116 -1.54 0.71 -8.91
N GLY A 117 -2.17 -0.17 -8.12
CA GLY A 117 -3.53 -0.67 -8.34
C GLY A 117 -3.61 -1.75 -9.41
#